data_AF-A0A9W8DG43-F1
#
_entry.id   AF-A0A9W8DG43-F1
#
_cell.length_a   1.000
_cell.length_b   1.000
_cell.length_c   1.000
_cell.angle_alpha   90.00
_cell.angle_beta   90.00
_cell.angle_gamma   90.00
#
_symmetry.space_group_name_H-M   'P 1'
#
loop_
_entity.id
_entity.type
_entity.pdbx_description
1 polymer ?
#
loop_
_entity_poly.entity_id
_entity_poly.type
_entity_poly.pdbx_seq_one_letter_code
_entity_poly.pdbx_strand_id
1 'polypeptide(L)'
;MVLQKYARFVVSNAAQVNSIENGLRTLTYILPGRFADAELASEAIYTLLNFVGIYHDSLLSKAANSGLLVDKEGQPLKIDVSPFNRYHGSLSRNLKLYRVLSLVLSSLQFSEKLVEMVVAKKFSDKLRWRVVSWIEILKCVLRLNLLHLSSRRMVTGTVIPERLVDPASLGTPNLALQTAAKKGDLWTGERSKLNFTSVRDILQKTEGNADLGSFITSEVRDAEAIAPAQSLIRPFRALGLAGELLFILRPIIYVLGIRKLGKRDWRPWALSLLIELVSRQMVRTDLHAGKDTEEHTLEREELSRRKWLFLYYLLRSPFYDQFTESRLSGIAEWCNRKPLLSLLGSLIQDYQPLWQQYYFYTAGS
;
A
#
# COMPACT_ATOMS: atom_id res chain seq x y z
N MET A 1 -10.79 -28.62 -9.21
CA MET A 1 -10.30 -29.39 -8.03
C MET A 1 -8.97 -28.87 -7.46
N VAL A 2 -7.95 -28.57 -8.28
CA VAL A 2 -6.62 -28.13 -7.81
C VAL A 2 -6.66 -26.79 -7.05
N LEU A 3 -7.34 -25.77 -7.58
CA LEU A 3 -7.40 -24.45 -6.96
C LEU A 3 -8.06 -24.47 -5.56
N GLN A 4 -9.07 -25.32 -5.37
CA GLN A 4 -9.73 -25.49 -4.08
C GLN A 4 -8.85 -26.20 -3.06
N LYS A 5 -8.07 -27.21 -3.48
CA LYS A 5 -7.06 -27.85 -2.62
C LYS A 5 -5.99 -26.85 -2.19
N TYR A 6 -5.51 -26.03 -3.12
CA TYR A 6 -4.56 -24.96 -2.83
C TYR A 6 -5.15 -23.92 -1.86
N ALA A 7 -6.38 -23.48 -2.09
CA ALA A 7 -7.06 -22.52 -1.20
C ALA A 7 -7.14 -23.05 0.24
N ARG A 8 -7.52 -24.33 0.42
CA ARG A 8 -7.55 -24.96 1.76
C ARG A 8 -6.16 -25.03 2.38
N PHE A 9 -5.15 -25.39 1.61
CA PHE A 9 -3.76 -25.45 2.06
C PHE A 9 -3.24 -24.09 2.53
N VAL A 10 -3.53 -23.02 1.78
CA VAL A 10 -3.12 -21.65 2.13
C VAL A 10 -3.81 -21.20 3.41
N VAL A 11 -5.12 -21.46 3.54
CA VAL A 11 -5.89 -21.10 4.75
C VAL A 11 -5.40 -21.87 5.98
N SER A 12 -5.10 -23.17 5.85
CA SER A 12 -4.63 -23.99 6.97
C SER A 12 -3.20 -23.67 7.40
N ASN A 13 -2.37 -23.14 6.50
CA ASN A 13 -0.96 -22.83 6.74
C ASN A 13 -0.65 -21.34 6.59
N ALA A 14 -1.63 -20.47 6.83
CA ALA A 14 -1.53 -19.04 6.56
C ALA A 14 -0.29 -18.37 7.18
N ALA A 15 0.03 -18.70 8.43
CA ALA A 15 1.22 -18.18 9.12
C ALA A 15 2.53 -18.61 8.44
N GLN A 16 2.65 -19.88 8.03
CA GLN A 16 3.85 -20.40 7.35
C GLN A 16 4.01 -19.78 5.96
N VAL A 17 2.91 -19.69 5.20
CA VAL A 17 2.90 -19.07 3.87
C VAL A 17 3.33 -17.61 3.96
N ASN A 18 2.86 -16.87 4.96
CA ASN A 18 3.26 -15.48 5.19
C ASN A 18 4.76 -15.36 5.53
N SER A 19 5.29 -16.23 6.39
CA SER A 19 6.72 -16.23 6.71
C SER A 19 7.59 -16.50 5.48
N ILE A 20 7.17 -17.44 4.61
CA ILE A 20 7.85 -17.71 3.35
C ILE A 20 7.76 -16.50 2.41
N GLU A 21 6.58 -15.89 2.28
CA GLU A 21 6.38 -14.69 1.45
C GLU A 21 7.29 -13.54 1.90
N ASN A 22 7.32 -13.24 3.20
CA ASN A 22 8.16 -12.19 3.76
C ASN A 22 9.65 -12.50 3.65
N GLY A 23 10.05 -13.77 3.82
CA GLY A 23 11.41 -14.22 3.62
C GLY A 23 11.87 -14.03 2.16
N LEU A 24 11.04 -14.44 1.20
CA LEU A 24 11.31 -14.24 -0.21
C LEU A 24 11.32 -12.75 -0.60
N ARG A 25 10.40 -11.94 -0.05
CA ARG A 25 10.40 -10.48 -0.28
C ARG A 25 11.68 -9.84 0.29
N THR A 26 12.12 -10.25 1.47
CA THR A 26 13.39 -9.78 2.04
C THR A 26 14.58 -10.18 1.16
N LEU A 27 14.58 -11.40 0.65
CA LEU A 27 15.61 -11.88 -0.27
C LEU A 27 15.66 -11.05 -1.56
N THR A 28 14.51 -10.63 -2.10
CA THR A 28 14.47 -9.76 -3.30
C THR A 28 15.15 -8.41 -3.11
N TYR A 29 15.28 -7.92 -1.87
CA TYR A 29 16.00 -6.68 -1.58
C TYR A 29 17.50 -6.85 -1.42
N ILE A 30 17.98 -8.08 -1.19
CA ILE A 30 19.40 -8.36 -0.95
C ILE A 30 20.10 -8.88 -2.21
N LEU A 31 19.33 -9.47 -3.14
CA LEU A 31 19.84 -10.07 -4.37
C LEU A 31 20.42 -9.10 -5.43
N PRO A 32 19.90 -7.87 -5.61
CA PRO A 32 20.44 -6.98 -6.64
C PRO A 32 21.94 -6.74 -6.44
N GLY A 33 22.71 -6.68 -7.53
CA GLY A 33 24.18 -6.47 -7.50
C GLY A 33 25.04 -7.71 -7.16
N ARG A 34 24.47 -8.81 -6.63
CA ARG A 34 25.26 -9.97 -6.18
C ARG A 34 25.59 -11.01 -7.24
N PHE A 35 24.73 -11.16 -8.25
CA PHE A 35 24.97 -12.06 -9.38
C PHE A 35 24.63 -11.38 -10.69
N ALA A 36 25.24 -11.83 -11.79
CA ALA A 36 24.85 -11.41 -13.13
C ALA A 36 23.34 -11.70 -13.34
N ASP A 37 22.61 -10.69 -13.80
CA ASP A 37 21.14 -10.72 -13.98
C ASP A 37 20.28 -10.92 -12.73
N ALA A 38 20.86 -10.96 -11.53
CA ALA A 38 20.11 -11.06 -10.27
C ALA A 38 19.09 -9.95 -10.10
N GLU A 39 19.40 -8.73 -10.57
CA GLU A 39 18.51 -7.58 -10.49
C GLU A 39 17.18 -7.81 -11.22
N LEU A 40 17.22 -8.44 -12.40
CA LEU A 40 16.01 -8.71 -13.17
C LEU A 40 15.21 -9.85 -12.53
N ALA A 41 15.92 -10.89 -12.05
CA ALA A 41 15.30 -12.00 -11.36
C ALA A 41 14.65 -11.58 -10.04
N SER A 42 15.31 -10.72 -9.25
CA SER A 42 14.78 -10.23 -7.98
C SER A 42 13.53 -9.38 -8.17
N GLU A 43 13.53 -8.49 -9.17
CA GLU A 43 12.34 -7.70 -9.50
C GLU A 43 11.20 -8.57 -10.08
N ALA A 44 11.52 -9.63 -10.83
CA ALA A 44 10.52 -10.59 -11.30
C ALA A 44 9.88 -11.37 -10.14
N ILE A 45 10.69 -11.84 -9.19
CA ILE A 45 10.21 -12.50 -7.97
C ILE A 45 9.39 -11.51 -7.14
N TYR A 46 9.84 -10.28 -6.96
CA TYR A 46 9.11 -9.25 -6.22
C TYR A 46 7.73 -8.98 -6.85
N THR A 47 7.69 -8.81 -8.18
CA THR A 47 6.45 -8.62 -8.94
C THR A 47 5.50 -9.82 -8.75
N LEU A 48 6.02 -11.05 -8.90
CA LEU A 48 5.24 -12.27 -8.72
C LEU A 48 4.69 -12.41 -7.30
N LEU A 49 5.50 -12.14 -6.27
CA LEU A 49 5.10 -12.20 -4.87
C LEU A 49 3.97 -11.22 -4.59
N ASN A 50 4.00 -10.00 -5.14
CA ASN A 50 2.91 -9.04 -4.94
C ASN A 50 1.59 -9.51 -5.56
N PHE A 51 1.63 -10.12 -6.76
CA PHE A 51 0.44 -10.70 -7.38
C PHE A 51 -0.11 -11.91 -6.60
N VAL A 52 0.79 -12.77 -6.12
CA VAL A 52 0.43 -13.92 -5.27
C VAL A 52 -0.14 -13.45 -3.94
N GLY A 53 0.44 -12.40 -3.34
CA GLY A 53 -0.02 -11.78 -2.10
C GLY A 53 -1.46 -11.28 -2.22
N ILE A 54 -1.81 -10.56 -3.29
CA ILE A 54 -3.22 -10.15 -3.57
C ILE A 54 -4.15 -11.38 -3.58
N TYR A 55 -3.72 -12.47 -4.22
CA TYR A 55 -4.53 -13.69 -4.29
C TYR A 55 -4.71 -14.35 -2.92
N HIS A 56 -3.63 -14.47 -2.14
CA HIS A 56 -3.66 -15.00 -0.77
C HIS A 56 -4.55 -14.17 0.14
N ASP A 57 -4.45 -12.85 0.06
CA ASP A 57 -5.29 -11.94 0.84
C ASP A 57 -6.77 -12.08 0.48
N SER A 58 -7.08 -12.31 -0.80
CA SER A 58 -8.45 -12.60 -1.23
C SER A 58 -8.99 -13.92 -0.68
N LEU A 59 -8.12 -14.93 -0.49
CA LEU A 59 -8.49 -16.22 0.09
C LEU A 59 -8.70 -16.09 1.60
N LEU A 60 -7.77 -15.42 2.29
CA LEU A 60 -7.85 -15.18 3.74
C LEU A 60 -9.06 -14.32 4.09
N SER A 61 -9.33 -13.26 3.32
CA SER A 61 -10.53 -12.43 3.49
C SER A 61 -11.83 -13.25 3.34
N LYS A 62 -11.90 -14.15 2.35
CA LYS A 62 -13.06 -15.05 2.20
C LYS A 62 -13.18 -16.02 3.38
N ALA A 63 -12.08 -16.61 3.82
CA ALA A 63 -12.03 -17.55 4.93
C ALA A 63 -12.45 -16.88 6.26
N ALA A 64 -11.98 -15.66 6.50
CA ALA A 64 -12.34 -14.84 7.66
C ALA A 64 -13.85 -14.53 7.66
N ASN A 65 -14.39 -14.05 6.53
CA ASN A 65 -15.82 -13.76 6.40
C ASN A 65 -16.71 -15.01 6.55
N SER A 66 -16.20 -16.20 6.22
CA SER A 66 -16.89 -17.47 6.46
C SER A 66 -16.74 -18.01 7.88
N GLY A 67 -16.04 -17.31 8.78
CA GLY A 67 -15.81 -17.72 10.17
C GLY A 67 -14.88 -18.92 10.32
N LEU A 68 -14.05 -19.21 9.31
CA LEU A 68 -13.11 -20.35 9.34
C LEU A 68 -11.80 -20.02 10.04
N LEU A 69 -11.51 -18.74 10.26
CA LEU A 69 -10.29 -18.27 10.91
C LEU A 69 -10.57 -17.92 12.37
N VAL A 70 -9.64 -18.30 13.23
CA VAL A 70 -9.76 -18.21 14.68
C VAL A 70 -8.47 -17.60 15.23
N ASP A 71 -8.59 -16.75 16.23
CA ASP A 71 -7.47 -16.10 16.93
C ASP A 71 -6.70 -17.10 17.81
N LYS A 72 -5.55 -16.69 18.36
CA LYS A 72 -4.72 -17.48 19.27
C LYS A 72 -5.46 -17.95 20.53
N GLU A 73 -6.46 -17.18 20.97
CA GLU A 73 -7.31 -17.46 22.12
C GLU A 73 -8.50 -18.35 21.75
N GLY A 74 -8.57 -18.81 20.50
CA GLY A 74 -9.67 -19.64 20.03
C GLY A 74 -10.93 -18.84 19.71
N GLN A 75 -10.96 -17.51 19.75
CA GLN A 75 -12.17 -16.76 19.38
C GLN A 75 -12.29 -16.59 17.85
N PRO A 76 -13.51 -16.50 17.28
CA PRO A 76 -13.65 -16.14 15.87
C PRO A 76 -12.96 -14.80 15.63
N LEU A 77 -12.09 -14.75 14.62
CA LEU A 77 -11.26 -13.58 14.37
C LEU A 77 -12.16 -12.36 14.11
N LYS A 78 -12.13 -11.37 15.02
CA LYS A 78 -12.71 -10.06 14.76
C LYS A 78 -11.83 -9.39 13.70
N ILE A 79 -12.40 -9.14 12.53
CA ILE A 79 -11.69 -8.44 11.46
C ILE A 79 -11.73 -6.96 11.83
N ASP A 80 -10.66 -6.45 12.43
CA ASP A 80 -10.49 -5.01 12.64
C ASP A 80 -10.26 -4.36 11.28
N VAL A 81 -11.33 -3.79 10.73
CA VAL A 81 -11.27 -3.17 9.40
C VAL A 81 -10.66 -1.79 9.55
N SER A 82 -9.36 -1.67 9.21
CA SER A 82 -8.66 -0.38 9.08
C SER A 82 -9.56 0.67 8.38
N PRO A 83 -9.53 1.96 8.80
CA PRO A 83 -10.31 3.01 8.15
C PRO A 83 -10.12 3.03 6.63
N PHE A 84 -8.90 2.74 6.16
CA PHE A 84 -8.55 2.64 4.76
C PHE A 84 -9.37 1.56 4.04
N ASN A 85 -9.44 0.38 4.64
CA ASN A 85 -10.18 -0.77 4.12
C ASN A 85 -11.70 -0.55 4.13
N ARG A 86 -12.23 0.18 5.11
CA ARG A 86 -13.65 0.56 5.17
C ARG A 86 -14.00 1.49 4.01
N TYR A 87 -13.17 2.52 3.78
CA TYR A 87 -13.36 3.47 2.69
C TYR A 87 -13.30 2.79 1.31
N HIS A 88 -12.17 2.15 1.00
CA HIS A 88 -11.93 1.50 -0.29
C HIS A 88 -12.85 0.29 -0.51
N GLY A 89 -13.17 -0.43 0.55
CA GLY A 89 -14.10 -1.56 0.53
C GLY A 89 -15.52 -1.12 0.19
N SER A 90 -16.02 -0.03 0.80
CA SER A 90 -17.33 0.55 0.48
C SER A 90 -17.39 0.97 -1.00
N LEU A 91 -16.37 1.69 -1.47
CA LEU A 91 -16.33 2.20 -2.84
C LEU A 91 -16.22 1.07 -3.88
N SER A 92 -15.42 0.04 -3.58
CA SER A 92 -15.26 -1.14 -4.44
C SER A 92 -16.51 -2.03 -4.50
N ARG A 93 -17.33 -2.05 -3.44
CA ARG A 93 -18.63 -2.75 -3.42
C ARG A 93 -19.67 -2.01 -4.24
N ASN A 94 -19.70 -0.70 -4.14
CA ASN A 94 -20.68 0.14 -4.84
C ASN A 94 -20.36 0.28 -6.33
N LEU A 95 -19.08 0.42 -6.69
CA LEU A 95 -18.62 0.71 -8.04
C LEU A 95 -17.67 -0.38 -8.55
N LYS A 96 -18.17 -1.26 -9.42
CA LYS A 96 -17.35 -2.30 -10.09
C LYS A 96 -16.17 -1.68 -10.86
N LEU A 97 -16.38 -0.54 -11.51
CA LEU A 97 -15.33 0.19 -12.22
C LEU A 97 -14.20 0.63 -11.29
N TYR A 98 -14.53 1.15 -10.09
CA TYR A 98 -13.53 1.56 -9.11
C TYR A 98 -12.61 0.39 -8.74
N ARG A 99 -13.21 -0.78 -8.47
CA ARG A 99 -12.49 -2.01 -8.17
C ARG A 99 -11.57 -2.46 -9.31
N VAL A 100 -12.04 -2.39 -10.56
CA VAL A 100 -11.21 -2.78 -11.71
C VAL A 100 -10.06 -1.80 -11.89
N LEU A 101 -10.32 -0.49 -11.80
CA LEU A 101 -9.30 0.55 -11.97
C LEU A 101 -8.24 0.50 -10.87
N SER A 102 -8.62 0.26 -9.61
CA SER A 102 -7.66 0.13 -8.50
C SER A 102 -6.76 -1.10 -8.65
N LEU A 103 -7.33 -2.23 -9.10
CA LEU A 103 -6.56 -3.44 -9.41
C LEU A 103 -5.59 -3.22 -10.57
N VAL A 104 -6.03 -2.58 -11.65
CA VAL A 104 -5.17 -2.28 -12.82
C VAL A 104 -4.04 -1.32 -12.43
N LEU A 105 -4.35 -0.25 -11.68
CA LEU A 105 -3.33 0.70 -11.22
C LEU A 105 -2.26 0.03 -10.37
N SER A 106 -2.66 -0.85 -9.45
CA SER A 106 -1.71 -1.53 -8.57
C SER A 106 -0.91 -2.60 -9.32
N SER A 107 -1.55 -3.29 -10.28
CA SER A 107 -0.85 -4.24 -11.17
C SER A 107 0.23 -3.53 -12.00
N LEU A 108 -0.04 -2.30 -12.44
CA LEU A 108 0.95 -1.45 -13.12
C LEU A 108 2.08 -1.06 -12.16
N GLN A 109 1.77 -0.60 -10.95
CA GLN A 109 2.78 -0.22 -9.95
C GLN A 109 3.71 -1.38 -9.56
N PHE A 110 3.20 -2.61 -9.52
CA PHE A 110 4.03 -3.79 -9.23
C PHE A 110 4.92 -4.20 -10.39
N SER A 111 4.50 -3.96 -11.62
CA SER A 111 5.19 -4.44 -12.82
C SER A 111 6.06 -3.39 -13.52
N GLU A 112 5.90 -2.09 -13.22
CA GLU A 112 6.54 -1.00 -13.97
C GLU A 112 8.07 -1.07 -13.99
N LYS A 113 8.70 -1.42 -12.85
CA LYS A 113 10.16 -1.57 -12.75
C LYS A 113 10.63 -2.73 -13.62
N LEU A 114 9.97 -3.89 -13.49
CA LEU A 114 10.30 -5.08 -14.27
C LEU A 114 10.16 -4.81 -15.78
N VAL A 115 9.08 -4.17 -16.20
CA VAL A 115 8.85 -3.81 -17.61
C VAL A 115 9.94 -2.87 -18.10
N GLU A 116 10.31 -1.85 -17.33
CA GLU A 116 11.41 -0.95 -17.70
C GLU A 116 12.74 -1.69 -17.81
N MET A 117 13.07 -2.57 -16.87
CA MET A 117 14.30 -3.35 -16.88
C MET A 117 14.38 -4.29 -18.08
N VAL A 118 13.29 -4.99 -18.41
CA VAL A 118 13.22 -5.86 -19.59
C VAL A 118 13.43 -5.04 -20.86
N VAL A 119 12.78 -3.88 -20.97
CA VAL A 119 12.89 -3.03 -22.17
C VAL A 119 14.29 -2.43 -22.29
N ALA A 120 14.88 -1.97 -21.19
CA ALA A 120 16.22 -1.41 -21.16
C ALA A 120 17.31 -2.43 -21.50
N LYS A 121 17.14 -3.70 -21.08
CA LYS A 121 18.12 -4.77 -21.37
C LYS A 121 17.98 -5.34 -22.78
N LYS A 122 16.76 -5.49 -23.30
CA LYS A 122 16.50 -6.16 -24.59
C LYS A 122 16.32 -5.23 -25.78
N PHE A 123 16.03 -3.94 -25.55
CA PHE A 123 15.67 -3.00 -26.61
C PHE A 123 16.40 -1.66 -26.47
N SER A 124 16.13 -0.75 -27.41
CA SER A 124 16.77 0.58 -27.45
C SER A 124 16.26 1.55 -26.39
N ASP A 125 17.12 2.51 -26.03
CA ASP A 125 16.81 3.60 -25.09
C ASP A 125 15.57 4.41 -25.51
N LYS A 126 15.39 4.61 -26.82
CA LYS A 126 14.22 5.30 -27.40
C LYS A 126 12.92 4.56 -27.09
N LEU A 127 12.92 3.24 -27.17
CA LEU A 127 11.75 2.43 -26.85
C LEU A 127 11.50 2.43 -25.34
N ARG A 128 12.54 2.34 -24.51
CA ARG A 128 12.44 2.45 -23.05
C ARG A 128 11.69 3.71 -22.63
N TRP A 129 12.13 4.88 -23.09
CA TRP A 129 11.47 6.15 -22.74
C TRP A 129 10.05 6.27 -23.30
N ARG A 130 9.75 5.63 -24.44
CA ARG A 130 8.38 5.54 -24.97
C ARG A 130 7.49 4.72 -24.03
N VAL A 131 7.96 3.56 -23.58
CA VAL A 131 7.23 2.69 -22.65
C VAL A 131 7.04 3.37 -21.30
N VAL A 132 8.09 3.99 -20.73
CA VAL A 132 8.01 4.77 -19.49
C VAL A 132 6.94 5.87 -19.60
N SER A 133 6.93 6.61 -20.72
CA SER A 133 5.91 7.64 -20.95
C SER A 133 4.50 7.06 -21.00
N TRP A 134 4.30 5.93 -21.67
CA TRP A 134 2.99 5.27 -21.75
C TRP A 134 2.51 4.77 -20.40
N ILE A 135 3.39 4.19 -19.58
CA ILE A 135 3.05 3.74 -18.23
C ILE A 135 2.63 4.94 -17.37
N GLU A 136 3.36 6.06 -17.41
CA GLU A 136 2.98 7.26 -16.64
C GLU A 136 1.67 7.87 -17.12
N ILE A 137 1.43 7.92 -18.43
CA ILE A 137 0.16 8.36 -19.01
C ILE A 137 -0.98 7.46 -18.52
N LEU A 138 -0.80 6.14 -18.59
CA LEU A 138 -1.82 5.18 -18.15
C LEU A 138 -2.10 5.31 -16.65
N LYS A 139 -1.07 5.42 -15.80
CA LYS A 139 -1.23 5.67 -14.35
C LYS A 139 -2.01 6.96 -14.08
N CYS A 140 -1.69 8.04 -14.79
CA CYS A 140 -2.40 9.31 -14.66
C CYS A 140 -3.87 9.16 -15.06
N VAL A 141 -4.17 8.55 -16.21
CA VAL A 141 -5.56 8.33 -16.67
C VAL A 141 -6.33 7.51 -15.64
N LEU A 142 -5.73 6.45 -15.09
CA LEU A 142 -6.35 5.65 -14.03
C LEU A 142 -6.62 6.47 -12.77
N ARG A 143 -5.66 7.28 -12.31
CA ARG A 143 -5.81 8.15 -11.13
C ARG A 143 -6.87 9.24 -11.32
N LEU A 144 -6.97 9.83 -12.51
CA LEU A 144 -8.02 10.81 -12.84
C LEU A 144 -9.41 10.16 -12.82
N ASN A 145 -9.54 8.95 -13.36
CA ASN A 145 -10.82 8.21 -13.29
C ASN A 145 -11.16 7.84 -11.84
N LEU A 146 -10.17 7.42 -11.03
CA LEU A 146 -10.38 7.14 -9.61
C LEU A 146 -10.81 8.39 -8.83
N LEU A 147 -10.21 9.55 -9.11
CA LEU A 147 -10.60 10.84 -8.52
C LEU A 147 -12.04 11.24 -8.88
N HIS A 148 -12.46 10.97 -10.13
CA HIS A 148 -13.82 11.23 -10.56
C HIS A 148 -14.82 10.31 -9.84
N LEU A 149 -14.52 9.00 -9.79
CA LEU A 149 -15.37 8.00 -9.13
C LEU A 149 -15.41 8.16 -7.60
N SER A 150 -14.34 8.66 -6.98
CA SER A 150 -14.29 8.96 -5.54
C SER A 150 -15.03 10.25 -5.15
N SER A 151 -15.67 10.92 -6.11
CA SER A 151 -16.36 12.22 -5.93
C SER A 151 -15.42 13.33 -5.44
N ARG A 152 -14.26 13.49 -6.11
CA ARG A 152 -13.26 14.55 -5.80
C ARG A 152 -12.59 14.39 -4.43
N ARG A 153 -12.55 13.18 -3.90
CA ARG A 153 -11.79 12.84 -2.69
C ARG A 153 -10.35 12.50 -3.06
N MET A 154 -9.44 12.70 -2.11
CA MET A 154 -8.03 12.41 -2.29
C MET A 154 -7.79 10.97 -2.76
N VAL A 155 -6.92 10.82 -3.77
CA VAL A 155 -6.49 9.50 -4.24
C VAL A 155 -5.30 9.07 -3.39
N THR A 156 -5.49 8.01 -2.61
CA THR A 156 -4.43 7.41 -1.78
C THR A 156 -3.40 6.69 -2.65
N GLY A 157 -2.15 6.60 -2.18
CA GLY A 157 -1.05 5.98 -2.92
C GLY A 157 -1.26 4.50 -3.22
N THR A 158 -1.78 3.76 -2.25
CA THR A 158 -2.33 2.41 -2.41
C THR A 158 -3.84 2.52 -2.59
N VAL A 159 -4.41 1.74 -3.51
CA VAL A 159 -5.86 1.75 -3.81
C VAL A 159 -6.47 0.35 -3.67
N ILE A 160 -5.64 -0.67 -3.42
CA ILE A 160 -6.11 -2.00 -3.05
C ILE A 160 -6.23 -2.05 -1.52
N PRO A 161 -7.31 -2.67 -0.98
CA PRO A 161 -7.44 -2.92 0.44
C PRO A 161 -6.17 -3.55 1.03
N GLU A 162 -5.67 -2.96 2.11
CA GLU A 162 -4.62 -3.55 2.92
C GLU A 162 -5.03 -4.93 3.42
N ARG A 163 -4.04 -5.77 3.68
CA ARG A 163 -4.24 -7.11 4.19
C ARG A 163 -5.12 -7.07 5.44
N LEU A 164 -6.32 -7.64 5.33
CA LEU A 164 -7.38 -7.60 6.35
C LEU A 164 -7.13 -8.52 7.55
N VAL A 165 -6.24 -9.50 7.39
CA VAL A 165 -5.96 -10.53 8.38
C VAL A 165 -4.45 -10.58 8.54
N ASP A 166 -3.94 -10.25 9.72
CA ASP A 166 -2.56 -10.52 10.04
C ASP A 166 -2.37 -12.03 10.27
N PRO A 167 -1.61 -12.75 9.44
CA PRO A 167 -1.41 -14.18 9.63
C PRO A 167 -0.67 -14.50 10.94
N ALA A 168 -0.03 -13.51 11.58
CA ALA A 168 0.62 -13.67 12.87
C ALA A 168 -0.35 -13.69 14.06
N SER A 169 -1.59 -13.21 13.90
CA SER A 169 -2.65 -13.34 14.93
C SER A 169 -3.45 -14.64 14.78
N LEU A 170 -3.28 -15.40 13.71
CA LEU A 170 -4.03 -16.65 13.54
C LEU A 170 -3.61 -17.72 14.56
N GLY A 171 -4.61 -18.30 15.22
CA GLY A 171 -4.46 -19.47 16.09
C GLY A 171 -4.25 -20.76 15.29
N THR A 172 -3.98 -21.86 16.00
CA THR A 172 -3.80 -23.15 15.32
C THR A 172 -5.14 -23.73 14.86
N PRO A 173 -5.18 -24.49 13.75
CA PRO A 173 -6.41 -25.12 13.27
C PRO A 173 -7.04 -26.08 14.29
N ASN A 174 -6.25 -26.66 15.22
CA ASN A 174 -6.77 -27.47 16.31
C ASN A 174 -7.57 -26.66 17.34
N LEU A 175 -7.17 -25.41 17.62
CA LEU A 175 -7.98 -24.51 18.44
C LEU A 175 -9.29 -24.15 17.74
N ALA A 176 -9.26 -23.92 16.42
CA ALA A 176 -10.47 -23.61 15.66
C ALA A 176 -11.53 -24.72 15.74
N LEU A 177 -11.10 -25.98 15.66
CA LEU A 177 -11.96 -27.16 15.84
C LEU A 177 -12.51 -27.28 17.27
N GLN A 178 -11.69 -26.95 18.27
CA GLN A 178 -12.12 -26.97 19.69
C GLN A 178 -13.09 -25.83 20.01
N THR A 179 -12.94 -24.63 19.44
CA THR A 179 -13.89 -23.53 19.62
C THR A 179 -15.20 -23.80 18.88
N ALA A 180 -15.15 -24.36 17.68
CA ALA A 180 -16.35 -24.79 16.97
C ALA A 180 -17.16 -25.80 17.80
N ALA A 181 -16.48 -26.68 18.56
CA ALA A 181 -17.09 -27.61 19.50
C ALA A 181 -17.52 -26.97 20.84
N LYS A 182 -16.87 -25.86 21.27
CA LYS A 182 -17.20 -25.07 22.47
C LYS A 182 -18.25 -23.98 22.26
N LYS A 183 -18.89 -23.90 21.08
CA LYS A 183 -20.06 -23.03 20.87
C LYS A 183 -21.20 -23.48 21.81
N GLY A 184 -21.25 -22.90 23.01
CA GLY A 184 -22.46 -22.83 23.81
C GLY A 184 -23.54 -22.01 23.08
N ASP A 185 -24.78 -22.09 23.53
CA ASP A 185 -25.99 -21.56 22.89
C ASP A 185 -25.85 -20.12 22.35
N LEU A 186 -25.43 -19.97 21.08
CA LEU A 186 -25.59 -18.70 20.37
C LEU A 186 -27.06 -18.57 19.97
N TRP A 187 -27.68 -17.46 20.36
CA TRP A 187 -29.03 -17.15 19.96
C TRP A 187 -29.04 -16.62 18.52
N THR A 188 -29.78 -17.27 17.63
CA THR A 188 -30.00 -16.83 16.25
C THR A 188 -31.23 -15.95 16.17
N GLY A 189 -31.05 -14.69 15.77
CA GLY A 189 -32.18 -13.80 15.54
C GLY A 189 -33.02 -14.26 14.34
N GLU A 190 -34.31 -14.51 14.56
CA GLU A 190 -35.22 -15.11 13.56
C GLU A 190 -35.34 -14.27 12.28
N ARG A 191 -35.27 -12.94 12.41
CA ARG A 191 -35.42 -11.98 11.29
C ARG A 191 -34.08 -11.59 10.64
N SER A 192 -33.00 -11.55 11.42
CA SER A 192 -31.67 -11.11 10.96
C SER A 192 -30.74 -12.26 10.58
N LYS A 193 -31.03 -13.49 11.06
CA LYS A 193 -30.16 -14.68 10.96
C LYS A 193 -28.73 -14.45 11.48
N LEU A 194 -28.56 -13.43 12.32
CA LEU A 194 -27.28 -13.15 12.97
C LEU A 194 -27.20 -13.94 14.26
N ASN A 195 -26.01 -14.46 14.56
CA ASN A 195 -25.72 -15.18 15.79
C ASN A 195 -25.27 -14.18 16.86
N PHE A 196 -25.96 -14.13 17.99
CA PHE A 196 -25.59 -13.28 19.12
C PHE A 196 -25.17 -14.15 20.31
N THR A 197 -24.14 -13.71 21.02
CA THR A 197 -23.83 -14.25 22.36
C THR A 197 -24.95 -13.85 23.32
N SER A 198 -25.38 -14.78 24.18
CA SER A 198 -26.42 -14.48 25.15
C SER A 198 -25.95 -13.34 26.09
N VAL A 199 -26.84 -12.41 26.41
CA VAL A 199 -26.54 -11.29 27.34
C VAL A 199 -26.10 -11.85 28.71
N ARG A 200 -26.60 -13.03 29.07
CA ARG A 200 -26.27 -13.74 30.31
C ARG A 200 -24.79 -14.16 30.38
N ASP A 201 -24.20 -14.60 29.27
CA ASP A 201 -22.79 -14.98 29.20
C ASP A 201 -21.85 -13.77 29.27
N ILE A 202 -22.30 -12.61 28.77
CA ILE A 202 -21.56 -11.35 28.86
C ILE A 202 -21.54 -10.88 30.32
N LEU A 203 -22.68 -10.95 31.00
CA LEU A 203 -22.82 -10.57 32.41
C LEU A 203 -22.08 -11.52 33.37
N GLN A 204 -21.93 -12.81 33.02
CA GLN A 204 -21.20 -13.78 33.84
C GLN A 204 -19.67 -13.74 33.64
N LYS A 205 -19.18 -13.25 32.50
CA LYS A 205 -17.73 -13.14 32.23
C LYS A 205 -17.05 -11.99 32.95
N THR A 206 -17.80 -11.03 33.47
CA THR A 206 -17.24 -9.84 34.11
C THR A 206 -17.84 -9.74 35.50
N GLU A 207 -17.01 -9.94 36.52
CA GLU A 207 -17.40 -9.87 37.92
C GLU A 207 -18.15 -8.56 38.23
N GLY A 208 -19.48 -8.62 38.25
CA GLY A 208 -20.40 -7.72 38.96
C GLY A 208 -20.48 -6.23 38.56
N ASN A 209 -19.50 -5.65 37.88
CA ASN A 209 -19.39 -4.18 37.69
C ASN A 209 -19.04 -3.78 36.24
N ALA A 210 -19.66 -4.41 35.23
CA ALA A 210 -19.56 -3.93 33.86
C ALA A 210 -20.49 -2.73 33.66
N ASP A 211 -20.00 -1.52 33.90
CA ASP A 211 -20.65 -0.31 33.42
C ASP A 211 -20.62 -0.33 31.89
N LEU A 212 -21.78 -0.48 31.26
CA LEU A 212 -21.94 -0.48 29.79
C LEU A 212 -21.29 0.77 29.19
N GLY A 213 -21.32 1.90 29.93
CA GLY A 213 -20.63 3.12 29.57
C GLY A 213 -19.12 2.93 29.44
N SER A 214 -18.48 2.21 30.36
CA SER A 214 -17.04 1.91 30.35
C SER A 214 -16.63 0.97 29.20
N PHE A 215 -17.46 -0.02 28.86
CA PHE A 215 -17.25 -0.92 27.73
C PHE A 215 -17.42 -0.18 26.39
N ILE A 216 -18.46 0.65 26.27
CA ILE A 216 -18.67 1.48 25.09
C ILE A 216 -17.53 2.51 24.98
N THR A 217 -17.13 3.21 26.04
CA THR A 217 -16.02 4.18 25.95
C THR A 217 -14.65 3.54 25.75
N SER A 218 -14.43 2.29 26.19
CA SER A 218 -13.20 1.55 25.85
C SER A 218 -13.18 1.09 24.39
N GLU A 219 -14.32 0.67 23.84
CA GLU A 219 -14.44 0.16 22.46
C GLU A 219 -14.65 1.29 21.42
N VAL A 220 -15.18 2.45 21.82
CA VAL A 220 -15.55 3.61 20.95
C VAL A 220 -14.51 4.74 21.01
N ARG A 221 -13.24 4.43 21.30
CA ARG A 221 -12.21 5.49 21.46
C ARG A 221 -12.00 6.36 20.22
N ASP A 222 -12.31 5.85 19.03
CA ASP A 222 -12.12 6.57 17.77
C ASP A 222 -13.46 6.92 17.11
N ALA A 223 -13.79 8.21 17.02
CA ALA A 223 -14.96 8.70 16.30
C ALA A 223 -14.98 8.23 14.82
N GLU A 224 -13.79 8.05 14.23
CA GLU A 224 -13.62 7.51 12.89
C GLU A 224 -14.05 6.04 12.74
N ALA A 225 -13.98 5.23 13.81
CA ALA A 225 -14.40 3.83 13.78
C ALA A 225 -15.91 3.70 13.50
N ILE A 226 -16.71 4.68 13.95
CA ILE A 226 -18.16 4.72 13.80
C ILE A 226 -18.59 5.54 12.58
N ALA A 227 -17.76 6.50 12.15
CA ALA A 227 -18.05 7.36 11.01
C ALA A 227 -18.39 6.54 9.74
N PRO A 228 -19.35 6.99 8.91
CA PRO A 228 -19.67 6.32 7.66
C PRO A 228 -18.45 6.31 6.74
N ALA A 229 -18.27 5.23 5.97
CA ALA A 229 -17.07 5.02 5.17
C ALA A 229 -16.74 6.23 4.27
N GLN A 230 -17.75 6.88 3.69
CA GLN A 230 -17.57 8.01 2.77
C GLN A 230 -17.16 9.32 3.45
N SER A 231 -17.27 9.44 4.78
CA SER A 231 -16.84 10.61 5.54
C SER A 231 -15.41 10.48 6.08
N LEU A 232 -14.76 9.32 5.91
CA LEU A 232 -13.36 9.12 6.31
C LEU A 232 -12.37 9.95 5.48
N ILE A 233 -12.79 10.39 4.29
CA ILE A 233 -12.03 11.30 3.43
C ILE A 233 -12.97 12.39 2.97
N ARG A 234 -12.58 13.64 3.22
CA ARG A 234 -13.39 14.78 2.82
C ARG A 234 -13.27 15.03 1.31
N PRO A 235 -14.36 15.49 0.65
CA PRO A 235 -14.27 15.93 -0.74
C PRO A 235 -13.51 17.26 -0.81
N PHE A 236 -12.63 17.40 -1.80
CA PHE A 236 -11.93 18.66 -2.04
C PHE A 236 -12.86 19.73 -2.60
N ARG A 237 -12.58 21.00 -2.26
CA ARG A 237 -13.14 22.14 -2.98
C ARG A 237 -12.29 22.44 -4.22
N ALA A 238 -12.53 23.58 -4.88
CA ALA A 238 -11.84 23.92 -6.12
C ALA A 238 -10.31 23.99 -5.98
N LEU A 239 -9.82 24.56 -4.88
CA LEU A 239 -8.38 24.71 -4.64
C LEU A 239 -7.71 23.35 -4.37
N GLY A 240 -8.30 22.53 -3.51
CA GLY A 240 -7.82 21.18 -3.23
C GLY A 240 -7.85 20.28 -4.47
N LEU A 241 -8.90 20.38 -5.28
CA LEU A 241 -9.03 19.64 -6.52
C LEU A 241 -7.93 20.01 -7.52
N ALA A 242 -7.65 21.31 -7.70
CA ALA A 242 -6.57 21.77 -8.56
C ALA A 242 -5.20 21.28 -8.05
N GLY A 243 -4.98 21.29 -6.73
CA GLY A 243 -3.78 20.73 -6.11
C GLY A 243 -3.64 19.22 -6.35
N GLU A 244 -4.73 18.46 -6.28
CA GLU A 244 -4.74 17.02 -6.54
C GLU A 244 -4.48 16.70 -8.02
N LEU A 245 -5.07 17.48 -8.95
CA LEU A 245 -4.82 17.35 -10.38
C LEU A 245 -3.33 17.60 -10.71
N LEU A 246 -2.73 18.63 -10.13
CA LEU A 246 -1.31 18.91 -10.28
C LEU A 246 -0.44 17.75 -9.78
N PHE A 247 -0.80 17.17 -8.63
CA PHE A 247 -0.10 16.00 -8.09
C PHE A 247 -0.16 14.79 -9.03
N ILE A 248 -1.34 14.52 -9.60
CA ILE A 248 -1.55 13.41 -10.54
C ILE A 248 -0.81 13.63 -11.87
N LEU A 249 -0.75 14.87 -12.37
CA LEU A 249 -0.09 15.21 -13.64
C LEU A 249 1.43 15.32 -13.53
N ARG A 250 1.98 15.55 -12.33
CA ARG A 250 3.42 15.73 -12.04
C ARG A 250 4.33 14.70 -12.75
N PRO A 251 4.08 13.37 -12.68
CA PRO A 251 4.96 12.39 -13.33
C PRO A 251 5.00 12.53 -14.86
N ILE A 252 3.86 12.82 -15.51
CA ILE A 252 3.80 13.05 -16.96
C ILE A 252 4.61 14.30 -17.32
N ILE A 253 4.39 15.40 -16.61
CA ILE A 253 5.07 16.67 -16.86
C ILE A 253 6.59 16.46 -16.74
N TYR A 254 7.02 15.71 -15.73
CA TYR A 254 8.43 15.37 -15.51
C TYR A 254 9.01 14.52 -16.66
N VAL A 255 8.34 13.43 -17.07
CA VAL A 255 8.81 12.58 -18.18
C VAL A 255 8.85 13.34 -19.50
N LEU A 256 7.83 14.15 -19.81
CA LEU A 256 7.84 15.00 -21.00
C LEU A 256 8.96 16.05 -20.95
N GLY A 257 9.22 16.61 -19.78
CA GLY A 257 10.34 17.53 -19.54
C GLY A 257 11.69 16.87 -19.81
N ILE A 258 11.94 15.69 -19.25
CA ILE A 258 13.17 14.92 -19.48
C ILE A 258 13.33 14.57 -20.97
N ARG A 259 12.25 14.20 -21.65
CA ARG A 259 12.32 13.83 -23.08
C ARG A 259 12.65 14.99 -24.00
N LYS A 260 12.27 16.22 -23.63
CA LYS A 260 12.55 17.44 -24.43
C LYS A 260 13.88 18.07 -24.09
N LEU A 261 14.19 18.17 -22.80
CA LEU A 261 15.31 18.96 -22.28
C LEU A 261 16.52 18.09 -21.89
N GLY A 262 16.32 16.78 -21.76
CA GLY A 262 17.34 15.84 -21.33
C GLY A 262 17.32 15.57 -19.82
N LYS A 263 17.98 14.48 -19.42
CA LYS A 263 18.01 14.00 -18.01
C LYS A 263 18.90 14.86 -17.09
N ARG A 264 19.92 15.53 -17.65
CA ARG A 264 20.90 16.33 -16.89
C ARG A 264 20.46 17.79 -16.69
N ASP A 265 19.34 18.18 -17.28
CA ASP A 265 18.83 19.54 -17.17
C ASP A 265 18.09 19.75 -15.85
N TRP A 266 18.33 20.90 -15.21
CA TRP A 266 17.69 21.28 -13.94
C TRP A 266 16.22 21.68 -14.09
N ARG A 267 15.82 22.14 -15.29
CA ARG A 267 14.45 22.61 -15.57
C ARG A 267 13.36 21.56 -15.27
N PRO A 268 13.40 20.32 -15.81
CA PRO A 268 12.37 19.32 -15.49
C PRO A 268 12.34 18.94 -14.01
N TRP A 269 13.51 18.87 -13.36
CA TRP A 269 13.62 18.58 -11.93
C TRP A 269 13.00 19.69 -11.08
N ALA A 270 13.37 20.95 -11.32
CA ALA A 270 12.85 22.10 -10.58
C ALA A 270 11.36 22.34 -10.84
N LEU A 271 10.90 22.16 -12.09
CA LEU A 271 9.49 22.25 -12.43
C LEU A 271 8.66 21.19 -11.70
N SER A 272 9.14 19.94 -11.67
CA SER A 272 8.46 18.84 -10.98
C SER A 272 8.39 19.09 -9.46
N LEU A 273 9.46 19.60 -8.86
CA LEU A 273 9.50 19.97 -7.44
C LEU A 273 8.55 21.14 -7.15
N LEU A 274 8.53 22.16 -8.00
CA LEU A 274 7.63 23.31 -7.88
C LEU A 274 6.17 22.87 -7.94
N ILE A 275 5.80 22.01 -8.89
CA ILE A 275 4.44 21.46 -9.03
C ILE A 275 4.03 20.75 -7.74
N GLU A 276 4.93 19.99 -7.13
CA GLU A 276 4.63 19.28 -5.88
C GLU A 276 4.47 20.22 -4.68
N LEU A 277 5.31 21.26 -4.56
CA LEU A 277 5.17 22.28 -3.52
C LEU A 277 3.86 23.05 -3.67
N VAL A 278 3.52 23.47 -4.89
CA VAL A 278 2.26 24.16 -5.21
C VAL A 278 1.07 23.25 -4.93
N SER A 279 1.08 22.01 -5.44
CA SER A 279 0.03 21.03 -5.17
C SER A 279 -0.20 20.85 -3.67
N ARG A 280 0.87 20.65 -2.90
CA ARG A 280 0.80 20.45 -1.45
C ARG A 280 0.27 21.67 -0.72
N GLN A 281 0.70 22.87 -1.11
CA GLN A 281 0.21 24.10 -0.52
C GLN A 281 -1.30 24.28 -0.79
N MET A 282 -1.74 24.03 -2.03
CA MET A 282 -3.15 24.11 -2.41
C MET A 282 -4.02 23.10 -1.64
N VAL A 283 -3.59 21.84 -1.55
CA VAL A 283 -4.27 20.80 -0.78
C VAL A 283 -4.34 21.19 0.69
N ARG A 284 -3.23 21.56 1.33
CA ARG A 284 -3.21 21.97 2.75
C ARG A 284 -4.09 23.19 3.03
N THR A 285 -4.08 24.18 2.15
CA THR A 285 -4.91 25.38 2.30
C THR A 285 -6.39 25.03 2.21
N ASP A 286 -6.77 24.14 1.30
CA ASP A 286 -8.17 23.66 1.16
C ASP A 286 -8.63 22.87 2.40
N LEU A 287 -7.75 22.00 2.89
CA LEU A 287 -7.97 21.19 4.09
C LEU A 287 -8.12 22.06 5.36
N HIS A 288 -7.31 23.11 5.53
CA HIS A 288 -7.45 24.02 6.68
C HIS A 288 -8.56 25.08 6.53
N ALA A 289 -9.07 25.31 5.31
CA ALA A 289 -10.19 26.22 5.08
C ALA A 289 -11.57 25.61 5.44
N GLY A 290 -11.61 24.36 5.89
CA GLY A 290 -12.81 23.68 6.41
C GLY A 290 -13.20 24.17 7.81
N LYS A 291 -14.49 24.04 8.17
CA LYS A 291 -14.94 24.25 9.56
C LYS A 291 -14.44 23.13 10.48
N ASP A 292 -14.23 21.94 9.94
CA ASP A 292 -13.65 20.80 10.64
C ASP A 292 -12.12 20.91 10.58
N THR A 293 -11.52 21.24 11.72
CA THR A 293 -10.07 21.39 11.87
C THR A 293 -9.37 20.06 12.12
N GLU A 294 -10.14 19.01 12.47
CA GLU A 294 -9.59 17.69 12.72
C GLU A 294 -9.17 17.02 11.40
N GLU A 295 -7.87 16.69 11.31
CA GLU A 295 -7.32 15.96 10.17
C GLU A 295 -7.69 14.48 10.30
N HIS A 296 -8.43 13.95 9.31
CA HIS A 296 -8.70 12.52 9.26
C HIS A 296 -7.41 11.69 9.16
N THR A 297 -7.37 10.54 9.82
CA THR A 297 -6.19 9.66 9.86
C THR A 297 -5.66 9.33 8.46
N LEU A 298 -6.55 8.94 7.55
CA LEU A 298 -6.21 8.62 6.16
C LEU A 298 -5.61 9.78 5.39
N GLU A 299 -6.08 11.00 5.65
CA GLU A 299 -5.55 12.18 4.98
C GLU A 299 -4.15 12.49 5.47
N ARG A 300 -3.93 12.39 6.78
CA ARG A 300 -2.62 12.57 7.41
C ARG A 300 -1.61 11.54 6.93
N GLU A 301 -2.00 10.27 6.84
CA GLU A 301 -1.15 9.20 6.34
C GLU A 301 -0.73 9.44 4.88
N GLU A 302 -1.67 9.82 4.02
CA GLU A 302 -1.37 10.12 2.62
C GLU A 302 -0.51 11.37 2.47
N LEU A 303 -0.76 12.44 3.25
CA LEU A 303 0.10 13.63 3.27
C LEU A 303 1.51 13.33 3.80
N SER A 304 1.63 12.44 4.78
CA SER A 304 2.90 11.94 5.30
C SER A 304 3.64 11.16 4.22
N ARG A 305 2.96 10.25 3.52
CA ARG A 305 3.52 9.50 2.39
C ARG A 305 4.04 10.45 1.30
N ARG A 306 3.25 11.47 0.92
CA ARG A 306 3.67 12.51 -0.03
C ARG A 306 4.88 13.29 0.47
N LYS A 307 5.00 13.54 1.78
CA LYS A 307 6.20 14.16 2.37
C LYS A 307 7.45 13.27 2.19
N TRP A 308 7.32 11.96 2.34
CA TRP A 308 8.43 11.02 2.10
C TRP A 308 8.83 10.93 0.63
N LEU A 309 7.90 11.18 -0.32
CA LEU A 309 8.21 11.20 -1.75
C LEU A 309 9.24 12.27 -2.14
N PHE A 310 9.34 13.38 -1.38
CA PHE A 310 10.37 14.39 -1.62
C PHE A 310 11.79 13.85 -1.52
N LEU A 311 12.02 12.80 -0.72
CA LEU A 311 13.35 12.18 -0.63
C LEU A 311 13.78 11.57 -1.98
N TYR A 312 12.85 11.12 -2.82
CA TYR A 312 13.19 10.62 -4.15
C TYR A 312 13.72 11.72 -5.09
N TYR A 313 13.47 13.00 -4.82
CA TYR A 313 14.09 14.09 -5.60
C TYR A 313 15.59 14.18 -5.39
N LEU A 314 16.08 13.72 -4.24
CA LEU A 314 17.52 13.61 -3.96
C LEU A 314 18.15 12.49 -4.79
N LEU A 315 17.37 11.47 -5.16
CA LEU A 315 17.81 10.33 -5.99
C LEU A 315 17.64 10.57 -7.49
N ARG A 316 17.01 11.68 -7.90
CA ARG A 316 16.81 12.03 -9.31
C ARG A 316 17.97 12.90 -9.83
N SER A 317 18.43 12.59 -11.03
CA SER A 317 19.29 13.51 -11.80
C SER A 317 18.52 14.81 -12.15
N PRO A 318 19.19 15.98 -12.19
CA PRO A 318 20.63 16.18 -12.04
C PRO A 318 21.12 16.33 -10.59
N PHE A 319 20.23 16.47 -9.61
CA PHE A 319 20.64 16.65 -8.21
C PHE A 319 21.48 15.47 -7.70
N TYR A 320 21.05 14.25 -8.07
CA TYR A 320 21.77 13.03 -7.72
C TYR A 320 23.22 13.04 -8.22
N ASP A 321 23.41 13.26 -9.52
CA ASP A 321 24.72 13.22 -10.19
C ASP A 321 25.70 14.26 -9.62
N GLN A 322 25.20 15.42 -9.14
CA GLN A 322 26.06 16.50 -8.65
C GLN A 322 26.36 16.42 -7.15
N PHE A 323 25.37 16.04 -6.33
CA PHE A 323 25.47 16.15 -4.87
C PHE A 323 25.30 14.81 -4.16
N THR A 324 24.28 14.03 -4.52
CA THR A 324 23.93 12.82 -3.77
C THR A 324 24.91 11.69 -4.04
N GLU A 325 25.38 11.51 -5.27
CA GLU A 325 26.24 10.40 -5.67
C GLU A 325 27.53 10.34 -4.84
N SER A 326 28.27 11.45 -4.74
CA SER A 326 29.53 11.52 -3.98
C SER A 326 29.35 11.34 -2.47
N ARG A 327 28.23 11.82 -1.93
CA ARG A 327 27.90 11.67 -0.50
C ARG A 327 27.50 10.23 -0.20
N LEU A 328 26.74 9.61 -1.10
CA LEU A 328 26.23 8.27 -0.93
C LEU A 328 27.34 7.23 -1.06
N SER A 329 28.27 7.41 -2.01
CA SER A 329 29.48 6.59 -2.10
C SER A 329 30.35 6.73 -0.85
N GLY A 330 30.55 7.95 -0.35
CA GLY A 330 31.30 8.19 0.90
C GLY A 330 30.65 7.53 2.13
N ILE A 331 29.32 7.58 2.24
CA ILE A 331 28.57 6.88 3.30
C ILE A 331 28.71 5.36 3.13
N ALA A 332 28.60 4.84 1.90
CA ALA A 332 28.73 3.41 1.64
C ALA A 332 30.11 2.89 2.01
N GLU A 333 31.17 3.61 1.64
CA GLU A 333 32.55 3.30 2.03
C GLU A 333 32.74 3.35 3.55
N TRP A 334 32.17 4.36 4.21
CA TRP A 334 32.22 4.47 5.67
C TRP A 334 31.51 3.30 6.37
N CYS A 335 30.34 2.90 5.86
CA CYS A 335 29.60 1.72 6.33
C CYS A 335 30.41 0.44 6.11
N ASN A 336 31.05 0.28 4.94
CA ASN A 336 31.88 -0.88 4.60
C ASN A 336 33.10 -1.05 5.53
N ARG A 337 33.65 0.06 6.06
CA ARG A 337 34.75 0.01 7.04
C ARG A 337 34.35 -0.55 8.40
N LYS A 338 33.05 -0.58 8.73
CA LYS A 338 32.54 -1.08 10.01
C LYS A 338 31.96 -2.47 9.83
N PRO A 339 32.41 -3.50 10.58
CA PRO A 339 31.99 -4.89 10.36
C PRO A 339 30.46 -5.09 10.52
N LEU A 340 29.82 -4.31 11.39
CA LEU A 340 28.37 -4.36 11.61
C LEU A 340 27.55 -3.64 10.52
N LEU A 341 28.13 -2.70 9.78
CA LEU A 341 27.43 -1.88 8.78
C LEU A 341 27.84 -2.21 7.34
N SER A 342 28.75 -3.17 7.15
CA SER A 342 29.26 -3.54 5.83
C SER A 342 28.19 -4.10 4.89
N LEU A 343 27.18 -4.76 5.43
CA LEU A 343 26.00 -5.18 4.66
C LEU A 343 25.25 -3.96 4.10
N LEU A 344 25.05 -2.91 4.90
CA LEU A 344 24.37 -1.70 4.44
C LEU A 344 25.19 -0.94 3.39
N GLY A 345 26.50 -0.81 3.60
CA GLY A 345 27.37 -0.13 2.64
C GLY A 345 27.38 -0.84 1.28
N SER A 346 27.48 -2.17 1.30
CA SER A 346 27.44 -2.96 0.06
C SER A 346 26.07 -2.95 -0.62
N LEU A 347 24.96 -2.97 0.13
CA LEU A 347 23.62 -2.78 -0.45
C LEU A 347 23.47 -1.41 -1.12
N ILE A 348 23.99 -0.33 -0.53
CA ILE A 348 23.93 1.00 -1.14
C ILE A 348 24.69 1.00 -2.48
N GLN A 349 25.87 0.38 -2.54
CA GLN A 349 26.65 0.26 -3.78
C GLN A 349 25.93 -0.57 -4.84
N ASP A 350 25.27 -1.66 -4.43
CA ASP A 350 24.51 -2.53 -5.33
C ASP A 350 23.28 -1.80 -5.96
N TYR A 351 22.65 -0.89 -5.21
CA TYR A 351 21.46 -0.13 -5.68
C TYR A 351 21.79 1.15 -6.46
N GLN A 352 22.98 1.72 -6.28
CA GLN A 352 23.43 2.91 -7.01
C GLN A 352 23.25 2.82 -8.55
N PRO A 353 23.69 1.74 -9.24
CA PRO A 353 23.47 1.62 -10.68
C PRO A 353 21.98 1.54 -11.04
N LEU A 354 21.14 0.93 -10.19
CA LEU A 354 19.70 0.84 -10.42
C LEU A 354 19.03 2.22 -10.41
N TRP A 355 19.39 3.07 -9.44
CA TRP A 355 18.88 4.45 -9.35
C TRP A 355 19.31 5.31 -10.53
N GLN A 356 20.52 5.08 -11.07
CA GLN A 356 21.03 5.81 -12.23
C GLN A 356 20.41 5.31 -13.54
N GLN A 357 20.24 4.00 -13.71
CA GLN A 357 19.84 3.41 -14.99
C GLN A 357 18.32 3.43 -15.21
N TYR A 358 17.52 3.25 -14.17
CA TYR A 358 16.08 3.05 -14.27
C TYR A 358 15.27 4.21 -13.66
N TYR A 359 14.28 4.69 -14.41
CA TYR A 359 13.40 5.79 -14.04
C TYR A 359 12.48 5.40 -12.86
N PHE A 360 11.82 4.24 -12.89
CA PHE A 360 10.82 3.88 -11.88
C PHE A 360 11.39 3.65 -10.48
N TYR A 361 12.69 3.40 -10.37
CA TYR A 361 13.37 3.37 -9.08
C TYR A 361 13.42 4.73 -8.37
N THR A 362 13.29 5.83 -9.12
CA THR A 362 13.33 7.21 -8.61
C THR A 362 12.02 7.98 -8.87
N ALA A 363 11.07 7.39 -9.60
CA ALA A 363 9.84 8.05 -10.07
C ALA A 363 8.86 8.44 -8.96
N GLY A 364 8.98 7.91 -7.73
CA GLY A 364 8.26 8.36 -6.54
C GLY A 364 6.78 8.68 -6.80
N SER A 365 6.10 7.84 -7.58
CA SER A 365 4.80 8.13 -8.21
C SER A 365 3.78 7.05 -7.97
#